data_AF-A0A1D7QTF1-F1
#
_entry.id   AF-A0A1D7QTF1-F1
#
_cell.length_a   1.000
_cell.length_b   1.000
_cell.length_c   1.000
_cell.angle_alpha   90.00
_cell.angle_beta   90.00
_cell.angle_gamma   90.00
#
_symmetry.space_group_name_H-M   'P 1'
#
loop_
_entity.id
_entity.type
_entity.pdbx_description
1 polymer ?
#
loop_
_entity_poly.entity_id
_entity_poly.type
_entity_poly.pdbx_seq_one_letter_code
_entity_poly.pdbx_strand_id
1 'polypeptide(L)'
;MVRKFIWIGAGFLTMSLITACQNDNVEDSSLDISFEEVEAVYHENTPPLSADDYADLTAYAQILFQNRLYLVDEDDVQEIEKWFIRYYIQREEFQEDWELIEMIQLAEDRYIYEQAWRQYAEDEYGVSVTDEIVERQARYNVQVYENNTPALIEGMSAGLDKSLEEFLMVFDRDHAERTVIWQRLIPELLEGSQHDDSEYMSGVHLREQFDQEVEEYLNEIGEISLHKE
;
A
#
# COMPACT_ATOMS: atom_id res chain seq x y z
N MET A 1 -31.08 84.33 16.04
CA MET A 1 -32.25 83.84 16.80
C MET A 1 -32.63 82.49 16.20
N VAL A 2 -32.39 81.40 16.98
CA VAL A 2 -33.23 80.19 17.12
C VAL A 2 -33.72 79.52 15.81
N ARG A 3 -33.44 78.25 15.44
CA ARG A 3 -33.02 77.05 16.17
C ARG A 3 -32.47 76.01 15.16
N LYS A 4 -31.52 75.19 15.66
CA LYS A 4 -31.07 73.91 15.09
C LYS A 4 -32.25 72.94 14.94
N PHE A 5 -32.25 72.08 13.92
CA PHE A 5 -31.85 70.67 14.06
C PHE A 5 -31.96 69.96 12.70
N ILE A 6 -30.81 69.42 12.28
CA ILE A 6 -30.63 68.38 11.26
C ILE A 6 -31.22 67.07 11.81
N TRP A 7 -31.81 66.21 10.99
CA TRP A 7 -31.45 64.80 10.89
C TRP A 7 -32.06 64.16 9.63
N ILE A 8 -31.19 63.46 8.91
CA ILE A 8 -31.34 62.85 7.61
C ILE A 8 -32.01 61.48 7.80
N GLY A 9 -33.04 61.20 7.01
CA GLY A 9 -33.71 59.89 6.96
C GLY A 9 -33.93 59.46 5.53
N ALA A 10 -32.96 58.76 4.95
CA ALA A 10 -33.10 58.05 3.68
C ALA A 10 -32.11 56.87 3.70
N GLY A 11 -32.58 55.69 3.32
CA GLY A 11 -31.69 54.55 3.04
C GLY A 11 -32.24 53.21 3.50
N PHE A 12 -33.21 52.69 2.77
CA PHE A 12 -33.58 51.28 2.75
C PHE A 12 -32.37 50.49 2.22
N LEU A 13 -31.79 49.58 3.01
CA LEU A 13 -30.95 48.50 2.48
C LEU A 13 -31.06 47.28 3.39
N THR A 14 -31.93 46.36 2.99
CA THR A 14 -31.98 44.97 3.46
C THR A 14 -30.66 44.27 3.13
N MET A 15 -29.90 43.91 4.16
CA MET A 15 -28.75 43.03 4.09
C MET A 15 -29.11 41.73 4.82
N SER A 16 -29.73 40.83 4.07
CA SER A 16 -29.60 39.38 4.32
C SER A 16 -28.14 39.00 4.07
N LEU A 17 -27.72 37.86 4.64
CA LEU A 17 -26.45 37.11 4.50
C LEU A 17 -25.75 36.99 5.87
N ILE A 18 -25.33 35.84 6.40
CA ILE A 18 -25.32 34.43 5.99
C ILE A 18 -25.34 33.61 7.30
N THR A 19 -26.08 32.52 7.27
CA THR A 19 -26.13 31.43 8.24
C THR A 19 -24.73 30.84 8.47
N ALA A 20 -24.18 30.97 9.67
CA ALA A 20 -23.05 30.16 10.10
C ALA A 20 -23.58 28.78 10.51
N CYS A 21 -23.79 27.90 9.53
CA CYS A 21 -23.81 26.47 9.79
C CYS A 21 -22.36 26.05 9.99
N GLN A 22 -21.96 25.87 11.26
CA GLN A 22 -20.90 24.92 11.60
C GLN A 22 -21.41 23.55 11.17
N ASN A 23 -20.93 23.10 10.02
CA ASN A 23 -21.05 21.72 9.63
C ASN A 23 -19.64 21.15 9.79
N ASP A 24 -19.39 20.53 10.94
CA ASP A 24 -18.30 19.56 11.09
C ASP A 24 -18.67 18.34 10.25
N ASN A 25 -18.65 18.51 8.93
CA ASN A 25 -18.52 17.40 8.01
C ASN A 25 -17.03 17.30 7.74
N VAL A 26 -16.36 16.51 8.57
CA VAL A 26 -15.23 15.71 8.10
C VAL A 26 -15.86 14.85 7.01
N GLU A 27 -15.77 15.31 5.77
CA GLU A 27 -15.90 14.44 4.62
C GLU A 27 -14.77 13.44 4.75
N ASP A 28 -15.14 12.29 5.32
CA ASP A 28 -14.49 11.02 5.09
C ASP A 28 -14.50 10.83 3.57
N SER A 29 -13.46 11.37 2.93
CA SER A 29 -13.09 11.06 1.57
C SER A 29 -12.65 9.60 1.61
N SER A 30 -13.62 8.70 1.64
CA SER A 30 -13.45 7.33 1.20
C SER A 30 -13.18 7.40 -0.31
N LEU A 31 -11.96 7.79 -0.64
CA LEU A 31 -11.36 7.51 -1.92
C LEU A 31 -11.39 5.99 -2.01
N ASP A 32 -12.36 5.49 -2.78
CA ASP A 32 -12.51 4.10 -3.17
C ASP A 32 -11.31 3.74 -4.06
N ILE A 33 -10.15 3.62 -3.42
CA ILE A 33 -8.92 3.16 -4.04
C ILE A 33 -9.03 1.65 -4.01
N SER A 34 -9.68 1.14 -5.04
CA SER A 34 -9.47 -0.21 -5.54
C SER A 34 -7.96 -0.44 -5.60
N PHE A 35 -7.43 -1.20 -4.65
CA PHE A 35 -6.10 -1.78 -4.77
C PHE A 35 -6.16 -2.71 -5.97
N GLU A 36 -5.54 -2.30 -7.07
CA GLU A 36 -5.15 -3.22 -8.11
C GLU A 36 -4.00 -4.03 -7.51
N GLU A 37 -4.39 -5.16 -6.92
CA GLU A 37 -3.62 -6.39 -6.78
C GLU A 37 -2.64 -6.47 -7.97
N VAL A 38 -1.35 -6.66 -7.67
CA VAL A 38 -0.26 -6.88 -8.65
C VAL A 38 -0.83 -7.42 -9.95
N GLU A 39 -0.75 -6.64 -11.02
CA GLU A 39 -1.46 -6.86 -12.29
C GLU A 39 -1.31 -8.34 -12.70
N ALA A 40 -2.30 -9.14 -12.29
CA ALA A 40 -2.29 -10.57 -12.51
C ALA A 40 -2.60 -10.75 -13.99
N VAL A 41 -1.58 -11.05 -14.77
CA VAL A 41 -1.78 -11.55 -16.13
C VAL A 41 -2.40 -12.94 -15.97
N TYR A 42 -3.72 -12.99 -15.83
CA TYR A 42 -4.48 -14.22 -15.76
C TYR A 42 -4.27 -14.99 -17.07
N HIS A 43 -3.49 -16.06 -17.01
CA HIS A 43 -3.50 -17.06 -18.07
C HIS A 43 -4.90 -17.67 -18.11
N GLU A 44 -5.67 -17.37 -19.16
CA GLU A 44 -7.10 -17.70 -19.34
C GLU A 44 -7.47 -19.20 -19.22
N ASN A 45 -6.54 -20.10 -18.89
CA ASN A 45 -6.72 -21.54 -18.90
C ASN A 45 -6.34 -22.28 -17.60
N THR A 46 -5.93 -21.60 -16.53
CA THR A 46 -5.66 -22.25 -15.23
C THR A 46 -6.84 -22.01 -14.28
N PRO A 47 -7.51 -23.05 -13.75
CA PRO A 47 -8.52 -22.85 -12.73
C PRO A 47 -7.86 -22.20 -11.49
N PRO A 48 -8.55 -21.27 -10.80
CA PRO A 48 -7.99 -20.64 -9.61
C PRO A 48 -7.68 -21.71 -8.56
N LEU A 49 -6.54 -21.56 -7.89
CA LEU A 49 -6.12 -22.44 -6.81
C LEU A 49 -7.12 -22.37 -5.63
N SER A 50 -7.32 -23.50 -4.95
CA SER A 50 -8.13 -23.57 -3.73
C SER A 50 -7.33 -23.17 -2.49
N ALA A 51 -8.02 -22.94 -1.37
CA ALA A 51 -7.35 -22.65 -0.09
C ALA A 51 -6.43 -23.80 0.34
N ASP A 52 -6.82 -25.06 0.11
CA ASP A 52 -5.97 -26.23 0.41
C ASP A 52 -4.70 -26.22 -0.45
N ASP A 53 -4.81 -25.87 -1.74
CA ASP A 53 -3.65 -25.76 -2.64
C ASP A 53 -2.69 -24.68 -2.13
N TYR A 54 -3.20 -23.50 -1.78
CA TYR A 54 -2.39 -22.41 -1.21
C TYR A 54 -1.73 -22.79 0.12
N ALA A 55 -2.41 -23.56 0.98
CA ALA A 55 -1.84 -24.04 2.23
C ALA A 55 -0.65 -24.99 1.99
N ASP A 56 -0.81 -25.94 1.07
CA ASP A 56 0.26 -26.88 0.71
C ASP A 56 1.46 -26.15 0.07
N LEU A 57 1.20 -25.21 -0.83
CA LEU A 57 2.24 -24.38 -1.44
C LEU A 57 2.99 -23.55 -0.40
N THR A 58 2.27 -22.94 0.53
CA THR A 58 2.84 -22.10 1.60
C THR A 58 3.74 -22.94 2.52
N ALA A 59 3.25 -24.09 3.00
CA ALA A 59 4.02 -24.98 3.87
C ALA A 59 5.26 -25.53 3.14
N TYR A 60 5.14 -25.83 1.85
CA TYR A 60 6.27 -26.30 1.06
C TYR A 60 7.30 -25.20 0.78
N ALA A 61 6.85 -23.97 0.51
CA ALA A 61 7.73 -22.80 0.36
C ALA A 61 8.60 -22.59 1.60
N GLN A 62 8.02 -22.69 2.81
CA GLN A 62 8.79 -22.63 4.06
C GLN A 62 9.89 -23.69 4.08
N ILE A 63 9.59 -24.94 3.75
CA ILE A 63 10.59 -26.02 3.71
C ILE A 63 11.70 -25.71 2.69
N LEU A 64 11.34 -25.19 1.51
CA LEU A 64 12.31 -24.85 0.47
C LEU A 64 13.24 -23.72 0.90
N PHE A 65 12.71 -22.71 1.57
CA PHE A 65 13.45 -21.57 2.10
C PHE A 65 14.39 -22.00 3.24
N GLN A 66 13.88 -22.76 4.21
CA GLN A 66 14.68 -23.25 5.35
C GLN A 66 15.88 -24.11 4.91
N ASN A 67 15.75 -24.87 3.82
CA ASN A 67 16.85 -25.64 3.22
C ASN A 67 17.93 -24.76 2.55
N ARG A 68 17.68 -23.46 2.40
CA ARG A 68 18.53 -22.46 1.73
C ARG A 68 18.87 -21.28 2.62
N LEU A 69 18.53 -21.36 3.91
CA LEU A 69 18.76 -20.27 4.87
C LEU A 69 20.21 -19.77 4.91
N TYR A 70 21.18 -20.64 4.60
CA TYR A 70 22.60 -20.29 4.50
C TYR A 70 22.96 -19.30 3.38
N LEU A 71 22.02 -18.98 2.48
CA LEU A 71 22.19 -18.00 1.41
C LEU A 71 21.76 -16.59 1.82
N VAL A 72 21.06 -16.44 2.95
CA VAL A 72 20.40 -15.21 3.38
C VAL A 72 21.09 -14.64 4.61
N ASP A 73 21.17 -13.31 4.73
CA ASP A 73 21.70 -12.64 5.92
C ASP A 73 20.78 -12.91 7.14
N GLU A 74 21.39 -13.17 8.31
CA GLU A 74 20.69 -13.55 9.54
C GLU A 74 19.71 -12.47 10.04
N ASP A 75 20.04 -11.20 9.79
CA ASP A 75 19.26 -10.06 10.32
C ASP A 75 17.90 -9.89 9.61
N ASP A 76 17.78 -10.32 8.35
CA ASP A 76 16.59 -10.08 7.50
C ASP A 76 15.82 -11.35 7.13
N VAL A 77 16.24 -12.51 7.66
CA VAL A 77 15.68 -13.85 7.35
C VAL A 77 14.15 -13.87 7.31
N GLN A 78 13.49 -13.29 8.31
CA GLN A 78 12.04 -13.37 8.43
C GLN A 78 11.34 -12.57 7.34
N GLU A 79 11.86 -11.40 6.96
CA GLU A 79 11.26 -10.57 5.92
C GLU A 79 11.50 -11.18 4.54
N ILE A 80 12.69 -11.73 4.31
CA ILE A 80 13.00 -12.44 3.06
C ILE A 80 12.18 -13.73 2.94
N GLU A 81 11.95 -14.48 4.03
CA GLU A 81 11.08 -15.65 4.03
C GLU A 81 9.65 -15.31 3.60
N LYS A 82 9.09 -14.20 4.10
CA LYS A 82 7.74 -13.74 3.71
C LYS A 82 7.66 -13.50 2.21
N TRP A 83 8.60 -12.75 1.65
CA TRP A 83 8.62 -12.46 0.21
C TRP A 83 8.89 -13.71 -0.63
N PHE A 84 9.78 -14.60 -0.19
CA PHE A 84 10.02 -15.88 -0.86
C PHE A 84 8.74 -16.72 -0.95
N ILE A 85 7.95 -16.79 0.13
CA ILE A 85 6.67 -17.50 0.13
C ILE A 85 5.70 -16.89 -0.89
N ARG A 86 5.58 -15.56 -0.92
CA ARG A 86 4.71 -14.85 -1.88
C ARG A 86 5.15 -15.13 -3.32
N TYR A 87 6.44 -15.02 -3.63
CA TYR A 87 6.96 -15.32 -4.96
C TYR A 87 6.85 -16.80 -5.34
N TYR A 88 6.99 -17.73 -4.39
CA TYR A 88 6.77 -19.14 -4.64
C TYR A 88 5.33 -19.40 -5.07
N ILE A 89 4.36 -18.85 -4.34
CA ILE A 89 2.94 -18.99 -4.67
C ILE A 89 2.65 -18.37 -6.04
N GLN A 90 3.14 -17.15 -6.28
CA GLN A 90 2.99 -16.47 -7.57
C GLN A 90 3.55 -17.33 -8.73
N ARG A 91 4.75 -17.89 -8.55
CA ARG A 91 5.36 -18.76 -9.55
C ARG A 91 4.48 -19.95 -9.89
N GLU A 92 3.89 -20.59 -8.88
CA GLU A 92 3.06 -21.77 -9.07
C GLU A 92 1.68 -21.43 -9.65
N GLU A 93 1.12 -20.27 -9.29
CA GLU A 93 -0.16 -19.78 -9.81
C GLU A 93 -0.06 -19.34 -11.27
N PHE A 94 0.97 -18.58 -11.61
CA PHE A 94 1.18 -18.00 -12.95
C PHE A 94 2.11 -18.82 -13.85
N GLN A 95 2.67 -19.92 -13.36
CA GLN A 95 3.61 -20.79 -14.09
C GLN A 95 4.88 -20.06 -14.54
N GLU A 96 5.38 -19.15 -13.71
CA GLU A 96 6.65 -18.45 -13.94
C GLU A 96 7.83 -19.44 -13.93
N ASP A 97 8.89 -19.14 -14.66
CA ASP A 97 10.05 -20.03 -14.84
C ASP A 97 11.20 -19.76 -13.86
N TRP A 98 10.94 -19.02 -12.78
CA TRP A 98 11.96 -18.65 -11.79
C TRP A 98 12.55 -19.84 -11.05
N GLU A 99 13.87 -19.92 -11.10
CA GLU A 99 14.64 -20.87 -10.30
C GLU A 99 14.60 -20.48 -8.81
N LEU A 100 14.75 -21.46 -7.91
CA LEU A 100 14.65 -21.19 -6.46
C LEU A 100 15.69 -20.21 -5.92
N ILE A 101 16.87 -20.12 -6.57
CA ILE A 101 17.90 -19.15 -6.19
C ILE A 101 17.50 -17.74 -6.65
N GLU A 102 16.93 -17.63 -7.84
CA GLU A 102 16.42 -16.35 -8.37
C GLU A 102 15.29 -15.82 -7.50
N MET A 103 14.42 -16.69 -7.00
CA MET A 103 13.36 -16.27 -6.06
C MET A 103 13.89 -15.74 -4.72
N ILE A 104 15.02 -16.25 -4.22
CA ILE A 104 15.64 -15.70 -3.00
C ILE A 104 16.14 -14.29 -3.30
N GLN A 105 16.80 -14.09 -4.45
CA GLN A 105 17.24 -12.76 -4.88
C GLN A 105 16.04 -11.82 -5.06
N LEU A 106 14.96 -12.26 -5.71
CA LEU A 106 13.73 -11.47 -5.84
C LEU A 106 13.15 -11.07 -4.48
N ALA A 107 13.18 -11.98 -3.50
CA ALA A 107 12.72 -11.71 -2.14
C ALA A 107 13.59 -10.67 -1.42
N GLU A 108 14.92 -10.76 -1.57
CA GLU A 108 15.88 -9.77 -1.06
C GLU A 108 15.69 -8.40 -1.72
N ASP A 109 15.65 -8.36 -3.05
CA ASP A 109 15.45 -7.14 -3.83
C ASP A 109 14.12 -6.48 -3.46
N ARG A 110 13.07 -7.28 -3.27
CA ARG A 110 11.77 -6.76 -2.85
C ARG A 110 11.81 -6.19 -1.45
N TYR A 111 12.47 -6.84 -0.50
CA TYR A 111 12.62 -6.32 0.85
C TYR A 111 13.37 -4.98 0.85
N ILE A 112 14.50 -4.89 0.13
CA ILE A 112 15.28 -3.65 -0.04
C ILE A 112 14.40 -2.55 -0.66
N TYR A 113 13.67 -2.89 -1.73
CA TYR A 113 12.78 -1.96 -2.40
C TYR A 113 11.69 -1.43 -1.46
N GLU A 114 11.06 -2.27 -0.64
CA GLU A 114 10.03 -1.84 0.32
C GLU A 114 10.59 -0.90 1.40
N GLN A 115 11.83 -1.13 1.85
CA GLN A 115 12.51 -0.21 2.76
C GLN A 115 12.79 1.14 2.09
N ALA A 116 13.31 1.13 0.86
CA ALA A 116 13.58 2.35 0.11
C ALA A 116 12.30 3.11 -0.24
N TRP A 117 11.23 2.41 -0.60
CA TRP A 117 9.92 2.99 -0.92
C TRP A 117 9.37 3.77 0.29
N ARG A 118 9.47 3.19 1.49
CA ARG A 118 9.09 3.85 2.75
C ARG A 118 10.00 5.04 3.06
N GLN A 119 11.32 4.84 2.96
CA GLN A 119 12.29 5.87 3.30
C GLN A 119 12.16 7.08 2.37
N TYR A 120 11.96 6.85 1.07
CA TYR A 120 11.78 7.91 0.08
C TYR A 120 10.49 8.70 0.31
N ALA A 121 9.39 8.02 0.66
CA ALA A 121 8.14 8.69 1.03
C ALA A 121 8.34 9.64 2.24
N GLU A 122 9.14 9.24 3.23
CA GLU A 122 9.46 10.08 4.38
C GLU A 122 10.40 11.23 4.01
N ASP A 123 11.48 10.96 3.28
CA ASP A 123 12.53 11.94 3.00
C ASP A 123 12.09 13.02 2.02
N GLU A 124 11.40 12.65 0.94
CA GLU A 124 11.01 13.59 -0.13
C GLU A 124 9.65 14.25 0.18
N TYR A 125 8.69 13.47 0.67
CA TYR A 125 7.30 13.94 0.85
C TYR A 125 6.92 14.17 2.31
N GLY A 126 7.80 13.89 3.28
CA GLY A 126 7.48 14.01 4.70
C GLY A 126 6.42 13.02 5.17
N VAL A 127 6.14 11.97 4.39
CA VAL A 127 5.10 10.98 4.67
C VAL A 127 5.68 9.85 5.52
N SER A 128 5.38 9.89 6.81
CA SER A 128 5.66 8.79 7.75
C SER A 128 4.38 8.25 8.37
N VAL A 129 4.47 7.03 8.90
CA VAL A 129 3.36 6.33 9.57
C VAL A 129 3.79 5.83 10.94
N THR A 130 2.85 5.78 11.87
CA THR A 130 3.09 5.23 13.21
C THR A 130 2.52 3.82 13.30
N ASP A 131 3.09 3.00 14.19
CA ASP A 131 2.61 1.63 14.43
C ASP A 131 1.12 1.56 14.75
N GLU A 132 0.59 2.55 15.48
CA GLU A 132 -0.83 2.60 15.83
C GLU A 132 -1.73 2.70 14.59
N ILE A 133 -1.31 3.46 13.57
CA ILE A 133 -2.10 3.65 12.35
C ILE A 133 -2.02 2.40 11.48
N VAL A 134 -0.84 1.79 11.39
CA VAL A 134 -0.66 0.51 10.69
C VAL A 134 -1.49 -0.60 11.36
N GLU A 135 -1.46 -0.68 12.70
CA GLU A 135 -2.26 -1.65 13.45
C GLU A 135 -3.77 -1.45 13.21
N ARG A 136 -4.22 -0.19 13.16
CA ARG A 136 -5.62 0.13 12.87
C ARG A 136 -6.02 -0.33 11.46
N GLN A 137 -5.15 -0.11 10.47
CA GLN A 137 -5.39 -0.59 9.11
C GLN A 137 -5.42 -2.12 9.06
N ALA A 138 -4.48 -2.81 9.72
CA ALA A 138 -4.47 -4.27 9.77
C ALA A 138 -5.74 -4.83 10.43
N ARG A 139 -6.22 -4.22 11.52
CA ARG A 139 -7.51 -4.59 12.16
C ARG A 139 -8.71 -4.35 11.25
N TYR A 140 -8.69 -3.27 10.47
CA TYR A 140 -9.72 -3.04 9.46
C TYR A 140 -9.70 -4.15 8.40
N ASN A 141 -8.52 -4.54 7.91
CA ASN A 141 -8.38 -5.65 6.95
C ASN A 141 -8.97 -6.95 7.52
N VAL A 142 -8.75 -7.26 8.80
CA VAL A 142 -9.39 -8.42 9.47
C VAL A 142 -10.91 -8.35 9.35
N GLN A 143 -11.53 -7.22 9.69
CA GLN A 143 -12.98 -7.04 9.63
C GLN A 143 -13.54 -7.18 8.20
N VAL A 144 -12.81 -6.70 7.21
CA VAL A 144 -13.17 -6.84 5.79
C VAL A 144 -13.19 -8.31 5.38
N TYR A 145 -12.19 -9.08 5.79
CA TYR A 145 -12.04 -10.47 5.38
C TYR A 145 -12.81 -11.48 6.24
N GLU A 146 -13.29 -11.12 7.43
CA GLU A 146 -14.03 -12.01 8.36
C GLU A 146 -15.22 -12.74 7.72
N ASN A 147 -15.90 -12.11 6.76
CA ASN A 147 -17.12 -12.66 6.15
C ASN A 147 -16.92 -13.23 4.74
N ASN A 148 -15.77 -12.98 4.12
CA ASN A 148 -15.45 -13.42 2.77
C ASN A 148 -13.92 -13.43 2.57
N THR A 149 -13.25 -14.38 3.21
CA THR A 149 -11.80 -14.53 3.11
C THR A 149 -11.44 -15.13 1.74
N PRO A 150 -10.58 -14.48 0.93
CA PRO A 150 -10.05 -15.07 -0.29
C PRO A 150 -9.32 -16.38 -0.03
N ALA A 151 -9.41 -17.32 -0.98
CA ALA A 151 -8.74 -18.62 -0.88
C ALA A 151 -7.23 -18.50 -0.63
N LEU A 152 -6.57 -17.51 -1.24
CA LEU A 152 -5.16 -17.20 -1.03
C LEU A 152 -4.86 -16.89 0.44
N ILE A 153 -5.63 -15.98 1.05
CA ILE A 153 -5.44 -15.58 2.45
C ILE A 153 -5.76 -16.74 3.40
N GLU A 154 -6.86 -17.47 3.15
CA GLU A 154 -7.24 -18.63 3.94
C GLU A 154 -6.15 -19.70 3.90
N GLY A 155 -5.69 -20.07 2.70
CA GLY A 155 -4.67 -21.08 2.51
C GLY A 155 -3.30 -20.67 3.05
N MET A 156 -2.84 -19.47 2.76
CA MET A 156 -1.56 -18.97 3.32
C MET A 156 -1.58 -18.93 4.84
N SER A 157 -2.68 -18.47 5.46
CA SER A 157 -2.80 -18.46 6.92
C SER A 157 -2.73 -19.89 7.49
N ALA A 158 -3.41 -20.86 6.87
CA ALA A 158 -3.39 -22.26 7.29
C ALA A 158 -2.02 -22.91 7.10
N GLY A 159 -1.36 -22.67 5.95
CA GLY A 159 -0.01 -23.20 5.67
C GLY A 159 1.07 -22.66 6.61
N LEU A 160 0.88 -21.44 7.13
CA LEU A 160 1.75 -20.82 8.14
C LEU A 160 1.41 -21.20 9.59
N ASP A 161 0.37 -22.02 9.81
CA ASP A 161 -0.20 -22.33 11.13
C ASP A 161 -0.56 -21.06 11.92
N LYS A 162 -1.27 -20.13 11.25
CA LYS A 162 -1.73 -18.85 11.81
C LYS A 162 -3.25 -18.74 11.72
N SER A 163 -3.85 -18.08 12.70
CA SER A 163 -5.20 -17.56 12.53
C SER A 163 -5.24 -16.45 11.48
N LEU A 164 -6.42 -16.17 10.92
CA LEU A 164 -6.63 -15.03 10.01
C LEU A 164 -6.16 -13.70 10.63
N GLU A 165 -6.45 -13.48 11.91
CA GLU A 165 -6.01 -12.28 12.63
C GLU A 165 -4.49 -12.22 12.71
N GLU A 166 -3.81 -13.30 13.13
CA GLU A 166 -2.34 -13.33 13.20
C GLU A 166 -1.69 -13.17 11.83
N PHE A 167 -2.28 -13.75 10.78
CA PHE A 167 -1.81 -13.58 9.41
C PHE A 167 -1.85 -12.11 9.01
N LEU A 168 -3.00 -11.45 9.11
CA LEU A 168 -3.17 -10.05 8.68
C LEU A 168 -2.46 -9.04 9.59
N MET A 169 -2.35 -9.32 10.88
CA MET A 169 -1.74 -8.41 11.85
C MET A 169 -0.21 -8.50 11.93
N VAL A 170 0.37 -9.65 11.53
CA VAL A 170 1.82 -9.91 11.71
C VAL A 170 2.49 -10.28 10.40
N PHE A 171 1.99 -11.31 9.70
CA PHE A 171 2.63 -11.76 8.46
C PHE A 171 2.43 -10.74 7.34
N ASP A 172 1.20 -10.24 7.18
CA ASP A 172 0.79 -9.34 6.10
C ASP A 172 0.73 -7.87 6.52
N ARG A 173 1.34 -7.55 7.66
CA ARG A 173 1.33 -6.19 8.22
C ARG A 173 1.97 -5.17 7.27
N ASP A 174 2.95 -5.59 6.47
CA ASP A 174 3.63 -4.74 5.48
C ASP A 174 2.66 -4.23 4.41
N HIS A 175 1.67 -5.02 3.98
CA HIS A 175 0.63 -4.53 3.07
C HIS A 175 -0.27 -3.46 3.72
N ALA A 176 -0.60 -3.63 5.00
CA ALA A 176 -1.35 -2.62 5.76
C ALA A 176 -0.53 -1.32 5.89
N GLU A 177 0.77 -1.43 6.11
CA GLU A 177 1.68 -0.29 6.17
C GLU A 177 1.78 0.45 4.84
N ARG A 178 2.06 -0.28 3.74
CA ARG A 178 2.11 0.26 2.38
C ARG A 178 0.81 0.96 2.01
N THR A 179 -0.33 0.42 2.44
CA THR A 179 -1.66 1.03 2.27
C THR A 179 -1.76 2.38 2.95
N VAL A 180 -1.37 2.49 4.22
CA VAL A 180 -1.45 3.74 4.97
C VAL A 180 -0.51 4.80 4.39
N ILE A 181 0.71 4.42 4.03
CA ILE A 181 1.66 5.34 3.41
C ILE A 181 1.09 5.83 2.08
N TRP A 182 0.60 4.93 1.23
CA TRP A 182 0.05 5.29 -0.08
C TRP A 182 -1.14 6.26 0.02
N GLN A 183 -2.08 5.99 0.93
CA GLN A 183 -3.22 6.89 1.17
C GLN A 183 -2.79 8.30 1.58
N ARG A 184 -1.67 8.44 2.30
CA ARG A 184 -1.10 9.73 2.71
C ARG A 184 -0.24 10.38 1.64
N LEU A 185 0.37 9.58 0.77
CA LEU A 185 1.25 10.03 -0.29
C LEU A 185 0.48 10.62 -1.48
N ILE A 186 -0.69 10.05 -1.83
CA ILE A 186 -1.51 10.52 -2.95
C ILE A 186 -1.77 12.05 -2.92
N PRO A 187 -2.20 12.66 -1.80
CA PRO A 187 -2.38 14.11 -1.74
C PRO A 187 -1.12 14.92 -2.07
N GLU A 188 0.05 14.49 -1.57
CA GLU A 188 1.33 15.16 -1.78
C GLU A 188 1.78 15.07 -3.25
N LEU A 189 1.65 13.87 -3.85
CA LEU A 189 1.94 13.66 -5.26
C LEU A 189 1.02 14.51 -6.16
N LEU A 190 -0.26 14.61 -5.81
CA LEU A 190 -1.23 15.44 -6.53
C LEU A 190 -0.95 16.94 -6.38
N GLU A 191 -0.47 17.40 -5.23
CA GLU A 191 -0.07 18.80 -5.04
C GLU A 191 1.18 19.14 -5.86
N GLY A 192 2.17 18.24 -5.88
CA GLY A 192 3.36 18.37 -6.72
C GLY A 192 3.05 18.36 -8.22
N SER A 193 2.07 17.56 -8.65
CA SER A 193 1.69 17.42 -10.07
C SER A 193 0.78 18.54 -10.59
N GLN A 194 0.25 19.43 -9.74
CA GLN A 194 -0.65 20.54 -10.15
C GLN A 194 0.01 21.60 -11.05
N HIS A 195 1.25 21.40 -11.50
CA HIS A 195 1.94 22.25 -12.46
C HIS A 195 2.01 21.70 -13.89
N ASP A 196 1.61 20.45 -14.14
CA ASP A 196 1.44 19.89 -15.49
C ASP A 196 0.10 19.12 -15.58
N ASP A 197 -0.84 19.66 -16.36
CA ASP A 197 -2.08 19.02 -16.85
C ASP A 197 -2.83 18.08 -15.86
N SER A 198 -3.26 18.63 -14.72
CA SER A 198 -3.91 17.93 -13.59
C SER A 198 -5.29 17.29 -13.86
N GLU A 199 -5.76 17.20 -15.09
CA GLU A 199 -7.13 16.74 -15.40
C GLU A 199 -7.24 15.21 -15.56
N TYR A 200 -6.12 14.47 -15.60
CA TYR A 200 -6.11 13.02 -15.92
C TYR A 200 -5.05 12.16 -15.20
N MET A 201 -4.53 12.56 -14.03
CA MET A 201 -3.62 11.68 -13.28
C MET A 201 -4.42 10.58 -12.57
N SER A 202 -4.41 9.36 -13.11
CA SER A 202 -4.96 8.18 -12.43
C SER A 202 -4.05 7.77 -11.26
N GLY A 203 -4.61 7.10 -10.24
CA GLY A 203 -3.81 6.57 -9.13
C GLY A 203 -2.72 5.60 -9.60
N VAL A 204 -2.95 4.89 -10.71
CA VAL A 204 -1.96 4.03 -11.37
C VAL A 204 -0.77 4.86 -11.87
N HIS A 205 -1.03 5.97 -12.56
CA HIS A 205 0.05 6.79 -13.10
C HIS A 205 0.87 7.48 -12.01
N LEU A 206 0.22 7.97 -10.95
CA LEU A 206 0.94 8.51 -9.77
C LEU A 206 1.84 7.44 -9.13
N ARG A 207 1.37 6.20 -9.12
CA ARG A 207 2.15 5.09 -8.58
C ARG A 207 3.37 4.76 -9.44
N GLU A 208 3.19 4.67 -10.75
CA GLU A 208 4.30 4.44 -11.68
C GLU A 208 5.38 5.54 -11.57
N GLN A 209 4.97 6.80 -11.43
CA GLN A 209 5.91 7.92 -11.26
C GLN A 209 6.67 7.79 -9.94
N PHE A 210 5.98 7.57 -8.83
CA PHE A 210 6.63 7.41 -7.54
C PHE A 210 7.56 6.18 -7.50
N ASP A 211 7.15 5.07 -8.12
CA ASP A 211 7.98 3.86 -8.18
C ASP A 211 9.26 4.10 -9.00
N GLN A 212 9.22 4.93 -10.06
CA GLN A 212 10.42 5.37 -10.80
C GLN A 212 11.33 6.24 -9.92
N GLU A 213 10.78 7.16 -9.16
CA GLU A 213 11.56 8.01 -8.25
C GLU A 213 12.24 7.18 -7.16
N VAL A 214 11.58 6.14 -6.64
CA VAL A 214 12.18 5.18 -5.70
C VAL A 214 13.33 4.39 -6.33
N GLU A 215 13.21 3.99 -7.60
CA GLU A 215 14.31 3.34 -8.32
C GLU A 215 15.50 4.29 -8.53
N GLU A 216 15.24 5.56 -8.84
CA GLU A 216 16.28 6.59 -8.91
C GLU A 216 16.96 6.78 -7.55
N TYR A 217 16.17 6.87 -6.47
CA TYR A 217 16.68 6.96 -5.10
C TYR A 217 17.57 5.77 -4.72
N LEU A 218 17.14 4.54 -5.03
CA LEU A 218 17.94 3.32 -4.83
C LEU A 218 19.29 3.38 -5.57
N ASN A 219 19.32 3.90 -6.80
CA ASN A 219 20.55 4.09 -7.57
C ASN A 219 21.49 5.10 -6.89
N GLU A 220 20.94 6.16 -6.30
CA GLU A 220 21.72 7.21 -5.64
C GLU A 220 22.37 6.74 -4.34
N ILE A 221 21.65 5.92 -3.54
CA ILE A 221 22.18 5.37 -2.29
C ILE A 221 23.09 4.15 -2.50
N GLY A 222 23.16 3.62 -3.73
CA GLY A 222 24.08 2.55 -4.11
C GLY A 222 23.62 1.14 -3.73
N GLU A 223 22.33 0.95 -3.49
CA GLU A 223 21.72 -0.30 -3.01
C GLU A 223 21.08 -1.13 -4.14
N ILE A 224 21.59 -1.04 -5.39
CA ILE A 224 21.04 -1.78 -6.53
C ILE A 224 21.90 -2.97 -6.95
N SER A 225 21.28 -4.15 -6.89
CA SER A 225 21.54 -5.31 -7.74
C SER A 225 20.32 -5.64 -8.64
N LEU A 226 19.64 -4.62 -9.20
CA LEU A 226 18.63 -4.87 -10.23
C LEU A 226 19.35 -5.30 -11.52
N HIS A 227 19.12 -6.55 -11.89
CA HIS A 227 19.51 -7.09 -13.19
C HIS A 227 18.93 -6.20 -14.30
N LYS A 228 19.79 -5.36 -14.89
CA LYS A 228 19.55 -4.83 -16.23
C LYS A 228 19.62 -6.02 -17.19
N GLU A 229 18.48 -6.40 -17.76
CA GLU A 229 18.42 -7.20 -18.99
C GLU A 229 19.18 -6.50 -20.14
#